data_AF-A0A0C3NUD7-F1
#
_entry.id   AF-A0A0C3NUD7-F1
#
_cell.length_a   1.000
_cell.length_b   1.000
_cell.length_c   1.000
_cell.angle_alpha   90.00
_cell.angle_beta   90.00
_cell.angle_gamma   90.00
#
_symmetry.space_group_name_H-M   'P 1'
#
loop_
_entity.id
_entity.type
_entity.pdbx_description
1 polymer ?
#
loop_
_entity_poly.entity_id
_entity_poly.type
_entity_poly.pdbx_seq_one_letter_code
_entity_poly.pdbx_strand_id
1 'polypeptide(L)'
;MVKPKSEVQDDDIQSWKWLQCLIKTLGEHGMSSEESLVENGVENILHVKNMPWCRDIDREQEIMDFQCILDTDVFSPQGSKPLTHKHVPDNPPTTHSAAKALPLALYNGAWIVQLTKHEIEALNIPQQTFPWMKVVIA
;
A
#
# COMPACT_ATOMS: atom_id res chain seq x y z
N MET A 1 -12.31 1.13 41.73
CA MET A 1 -11.44 0.22 40.96
C MET A 1 -12.17 -0.17 39.69
N VAL A 2 -11.89 0.53 38.59
CA VAL A 2 -12.13 0.11 37.20
C VAL A 2 -11.01 0.78 36.43
N LYS A 3 -10.13 0.00 35.80
CA LYS A 3 -9.17 0.50 34.83
C LYS A 3 -9.73 0.18 33.44
N PRO A 4 -10.04 1.17 32.59
CA PRO A 4 -10.25 0.87 31.19
C PRO A 4 -9.24 1.61 30.30
N LYS A 5 -8.75 0.84 29.32
CA LYS A 5 -8.27 1.27 28.00
C LYS A 5 -6.95 2.06 27.99
N SER A 6 -5.82 1.36 28.05
CA SER A 6 -4.51 2.00 27.82
C SER A 6 -3.49 1.17 27.04
N GLU A 7 -3.81 -0.01 26.53
CA GLU A 7 -2.87 -0.81 25.71
C GLU A 7 -3.24 -0.77 24.22
N VAL A 8 -4.53 -0.90 23.87
CA VAL A 8 -4.99 -0.97 22.46
C VAL A 8 -4.79 0.35 21.69
N GLN A 9 -4.82 1.50 22.37
CA GLN A 9 -4.82 2.80 21.72
C GLN A 9 -3.41 3.24 21.26
N ASP A 10 -2.36 2.79 21.94
CA ASP A 10 -0.98 3.08 21.54
C ASP A 10 -0.57 2.21 20.34
N ASP A 11 -0.98 0.94 20.32
CA ASP A 11 -0.76 0.02 19.20
C ASP A 11 -1.39 0.51 17.89
N ASP A 12 -2.59 1.12 17.98
CA ASP A 12 -3.27 1.72 16.83
C ASP A 12 -2.47 2.92 16.28
N ILE A 13 -2.02 3.84 17.15
CA ILE A 13 -1.21 4.99 16.73
C ILE A 13 0.11 4.54 16.09
N GLN A 14 0.77 3.50 16.62
CA GLN A 14 1.99 2.98 16.00
C GLN A 14 1.71 2.35 14.63
N SER A 15 0.59 1.64 14.48
CA SER A 15 0.14 1.08 13.20
C SER A 15 -0.09 2.18 12.16
N TRP A 16 -0.78 3.26 12.54
CA TRP A 16 -0.99 4.41 11.65
C TRP A 16 0.30 5.15 11.30
N LYS A 17 1.22 5.33 12.26
CA LYS A 17 2.54 5.90 11.99
C LYS A 17 3.35 5.04 11.03
N TRP A 18 3.27 3.72 11.19
CA TRP A 18 3.93 2.77 10.30
C TRP A 18 3.32 2.81 8.90
N LEU A 19 2.00 2.78 8.75
CA LEU A 19 1.30 2.94 7.46
C LEU A 19 1.68 4.26 6.78
N GLN A 20 1.71 5.36 7.53
CA GLN A 20 2.15 6.65 7.00
C GLN A 20 3.61 6.60 6.53
N CYS A 21 4.49 5.90 7.27
CA CYS A 21 5.89 5.72 6.87
C CYS A 21 6.01 4.87 5.60
N LEU A 22 5.22 3.79 5.48
CA LEU A 22 5.14 2.95 4.30
C LEU A 22 4.77 3.78 3.06
N ILE A 23 3.65 4.51 3.12
CA ILE A 23 3.16 5.34 2.01
C ILE A 23 4.19 6.41 1.64
N LYS A 24 4.77 7.10 2.63
CA LYS A 24 5.79 8.13 2.37
C LYS A 24 7.05 7.56 1.74
N THR A 25 7.43 6.33 2.09
CA THR A 25 8.63 5.68 1.55
C THR A 25 8.37 5.19 0.12
N LEU A 26 7.20 4.63 -0.14
CA LEU A 26 6.76 4.23 -1.47
C LEU A 26 6.59 5.43 -2.42
N GLY A 27 6.17 6.56 -1.87
CA GLY A 27 6.01 7.82 -2.61
C GLY A 27 5.04 7.69 -3.78
N GLU A 28 5.32 8.44 -4.86
CA GLU A 28 4.53 8.39 -6.08
C GLU A 28 4.65 7.05 -6.84
N HIS A 29 5.69 6.27 -6.58
CA HIS A 29 5.96 5.06 -7.36
C HIS A 29 5.23 3.82 -6.82
N GLY A 30 4.91 3.78 -5.52
CA GLY A 30 4.16 2.68 -4.94
C GLY A 30 2.65 2.85 -4.97
N MET A 31 2.15 3.90 -5.62
CA MET A 31 0.73 4.08 -5.93
C MET A 31 0.62 4.00 -7.46
N SER A 32 0.08 2.90 -7.99
CA SER A 32 -0.13 2.83 -9.44
C SER A 32 -1.38 3.63 -9.80
N SER A 33 -1.18 4.87 -10.28
CA SER A 33 -2.25 5.72 -10.79
C SER A 33 -2.87 5.22 -12.12
N GLU A 34 -2.41 4.08 -12.64
CA GLU A 34 -2.88 3.47 -13.89
C GLU A 34 -4.15 2.63 -13.67
N GLU A 35 -5.11 3.20 -12.96
CA GLU A 35 -6.32 2.51 -12.53
C GLU A 35 -7.34 2.41 -13.67
N SER A 36 -8.00 1.26 -13.78
CA SER A 36 -9.24 1.16 -14.55
C SER A 36 -10.42 1.11 -13.59
N LEU A 37 -11.32 2.09 -13.69
CA LEU A 37 -12.61 2.05 -13.00
C LEU A 37 -13.48 1.01 -13.72
N VAL A 38 -13.79 -0.09 -13.02
CA VAL A 38 -14.79 -1.05 -13.49
C VAL A 38 -16.07 -0.80 -12.71
N GLU A 39 -17.02 -0.14 -13.36
CA GLU A 39 -18.35 0.11 -12.81
C GLU A 39 -19.22 -1.14 -13.03
N ASN A 40 -19.24 -2.07 -12.06
CA ASN A 40 -19.99 -3.31 -12.23
C ASN A 40 -21.45 -3.20 -11.75
N GLY A 41 -22.02 -1.98 -11.75
CA GLY A 41 -23.40 -1.68 -11.35
C GLY A 41 -23.76 -1.95 -9.87
N VAL A 42 -22.88 -2.62 -9.12
CA VAL A 42 -23.08 -3.05 -7.72
C VAL A 42 -22.04 -2.40 -6.80
N GLU A 43 -20.77 -2.37 -7.22
CA GLU A 43 -19.66 -1.72 -6.49
C GLU A 43 -18.75 -0.99 -7.48
N ASN A 44 -18.25 0.17 -7.07
CA ASN A 44 -17.24 0.92 -7.80
C ASN A 44 -15.88 0.52 -7.24
N ILE A 45 -15.12 -0.27 -8.00
CA ILE A 45 -13.79 -0.76 -7.60
C ILE A 45 -12.76 -0.22 -8.58
N LEU A 46 -11.64 0.24 -8.04
CA LEU A 46 -10.46 0.64 -8.80
C LEU A 46 -9.56 -0.58 -8.98
N HIS A 47 -9.41 -1.04 -10.22
CA HIS A 47 -8.48 -2.11 -10.54
C HIS A 47 -7.11 -1.50 -10.80
N VAL A 48 -6.22 -1.67 -9.83
CA VAL A 48 -4.87 -1.12 -9.83
C VAL A 48 -3.95 -2.07 -10.59
N LYS A 49 -3.08 -1.53 -11.47
CA LYS A 49 -2.13 -2.38 -12.22
C LYS A 49 -1.14 -3.06 -11.29
N ASN A 50 -0.78 -4.29 -11.63
CA ASN A 50 0.16 -5.06 -10.84
C ASN A 50 1.55 -4.43 -10.90
N MET A 51 2.22 -4.28 -9.76
CA MET A 51 3.61 -3.79 -9.69
C MET A 51 4.53 -4.95 -9.32
N PRO A 52 5.11 -5.69 -10.29
CA PRO A 52 5.82 -6.94 -9.98
C PRO A 52 7.03 -6.73 -9.07
N TRP A 53 7.61 -5.53 -9.11
CA TRP A 53 8.75 -5.14 -8.29
C TRP A 53 8.38 -4.79 -6.85
N CYS A 54 7.14 -4.35 -6.61
CA CYS A 54 6.69 -3.91 -5.29
C CYS A 54 6.24 -5.12 -4.48
N ARG A 55 6.56 -5.14 -3.19
CA ARG A 55 5.98 -6.11 -2.26
C ARG A 55 4.46 -5.96 -2.27
N ASP A 56 3.77 -7.10 -2.16
CA ASP A 56 2.31 -7.14 -1.93
C ASP A 56 1.95 -6.40 -0.64
N ILE A 57 1.11 -5.37 -0.79
CA ILE A 57 0.58 -4.51 0.27
C ILE A 57 -0.95 -4.46 0.23
N ASP A 58 -1.60 -5.46 -0.38
CA ASP A 58 -3.05 -5.48 -0.60
C ASP A 58 -3.81 -5.33 0.71
N ARG A 59 -3.31 -5.99 1.77
CA ARG A 59 -3.91 -5.90 3.10
C ARG A 59 -3.83 -4.49 3.68
N GLU A 60 -2.69 -3.82 3.57
CA GLU A 60 -2.50 -2.46 4.05
C GLU A 60 -3.38 -1.47 3.26
N GLN A 61 -3.52 -1.69 1.95
CA GLN A 61 -4.42 -0.91 1.09
C GLN A 61 -5.90 -1.12 1.46
N GLU A 62 -6.33 -2.38 1.66
CA GLU A 62 -7.69 -2.71 2.09
C GLU A 62 -8.05 -2.04 3.43
N ILE A 63 -7.11 -2.03 4.37
CA ILE A 63 -7.23 -1.34 5.65
C ILE A 63 -7.48 0.16 5.46
N MET A 64 -6.69 0.81 4.59
CA MET A 64 -6.83 2.23 4.31
C MET A 64 -8.17 2.54 3.64
N ASP A 65 -8.55 1.75 2.64
CA ASP A 65 -9.79 1.92 1.91
C ASP A 65 -11.01 1.73 2.82
N PHE A 66 -10.97 0.72 3.70
CA PHE A 66 -12.03 0.48 4.68
C PHE A 66 -12.21 1.67 5.63
N GLN A 67 -11.12 2.19 6.18
CA GLN A 67 -11.18 3.37 7.05
C GLN A 67 -11.72 4.59 6.30
N CYS A 68 -11.30 4.77 5.04
CA CYS A 68 -11.75 5.84 4.15
C CYS A 68 -13.27 5.78 3.89
N ILE A 69 -13.83 4.57 3.74
CA ILE A 69 -15.26 4.33 3.57
C ILE A 69 -16.03 4.58 4.87
N LEU A 70 -15.47 4.25 6.03
CA LEU A 70 -16.12 4.49 7.32
C LEU A 70 -16.17 5.98 7.69
N ASP A 71 -15.07 6.70 7.45
CA ASP A 71 -14.93 8.13 7.80
C ASP A 71 -15.55 9.05 6.73
N THR A 72 -16.82 8.82 6.43
CA THR A 72 -17.58 9.58 5.43
C THR A 72 -17.74 11.08 5.74
N ASP A 73 -17.53 11.49 6.99
CA ASP A 73 -17.60 12.88 7.44
C ASP A 73 -16.36 13.71 7.06
N VAL A 74 -15.26 13.05 6.71
CA VAL A 74 -14.04 13.69 6.20
C VAL A 74 -14.19 14.12 4.74
N PHE A 75 -15.07 13.47 3.98
CA PHE A 75 -15.25 13.73 2.54
C PHE A 75 -16.36 14.74 2.25
N SER A 76 -16.05 15.69 1.38
CA SER A 76 -17.07 16.62 0.87
C SER A 76 -18.10 15.87 0.02
N PRO A 77 -19.41 16.20 0.13
CA PRO A 77 -20.44 15.67 -0.77
C PRO A 77 -20.19 15.94 -2.25
N GLN A 78 -19.37 16.93 -2.57
CA GLN A 78 -19.03 17.36 -3.94
C GLN A 78 -17.71 16.74 -4.45
N GLY A 79 -17.05 15.89 -3.65
CA GLY A 79 -15.78 15.25 -3.98
C GLY A 79 -15.93 13.83 -4.53
N SER A 80 -14.80 13.23 -4.90
CA SER A 80 -14.72 11.80 -5.21
C SER A 80 -15.07 10.98 -3.97
N LYS A 81 -16.01 10.05 -4.12
CA LYS A 81 -16.29 9.07 -3.06
C LYS A 81 -15.06 8.18 -2.85
N PRO A 82 -14.80 7.74 -1.62
CA PRO A 82 -13.79 6.72 -1.37
C PRO A 82 -14.17 5.43 -2.12
N LEU A 83 -13.20 4.84 -2.81
CA LEU A 83 -13.36 3.61 -3.59
C LEU A 83 -12.37 2.56 -3.08
N THR A 84 -12.75 1.30 -3.22
CA THR A 84 -11.85 0.18 -2.91
C THR A 84 -10.90 -0.06 -4.08
N HIS A 85 -9.63 -0.23 -3.77
CA HIS A 85 -8.57 -0.62 -4.68
C HIS A 85 -8.36 -2.13 -4.62
N LYS A 86 -8.20 -2.77 -5.78
CA LYS A 86 -7.89 -4.20 -5.87
C LYS A 86 -6.81 -4.46 -6.92
N HIS A 87 -5.82 -5.27 -6.55
CA HIS A 87 -4.92 -5.92 -7.50
C HIS A 87 -5.53 -7.25 -7.92
N VAL A 88 -5.91 -7.37 -9.20
CA VAL A 88 -6.43 -8.62 -9.76
C VAL A 88 -5.27 -9.37 -10.41
N PRO A 89 -5.12 -10.69 -10.23
CA PRO A 89 -4.02 -11.46 -10.84
C PRO A 89 -3.90 -11.29 -12.36
N ASP A 90 -5.03 -11.13 -13.05
CA ASP A 90 -5.09 -10.96 -14.50
C ASP A 90 -4.92 -9.50 -14.97
N ASN A 91 -4.75 -8.54 -14.04
CA ASN A 91 -4.52 -7.16 -14.41
C ASN A 91 -3.12 -7.00 -15.03
N PRO A 92 -2.94 -6.21 -16.10
CA PRO A 92 -1.63 -6.04 -16.71
C PRO A 92 -0.67 -5.38 -15.71
N PRO A 93 0.64 -5.67 -15.83
CA PRO A 93 1.63 -5.00 -15.02
C PRO A 93 1.66 -3.50 -15.36
N THR A 94 2.08 -2.71 -14.39
CA THR A 94 2.33 -1.29 -14.56
C THR A 94 3.32 -1.04 -15.68
N THR A 95 3.15 0.08 -16.39
CA THR A 95 4.15 0.54 -17.36
C THR A 95 5.31 1.27 -16.68
N HIS A 96 5.16 1.61 -15.39
CA HIS A 96 6.18 2.29 -14.62
C HIS A 96 7.38 1.36 -14.35
N SER A 97 8.58 1.93 -14.44
CA SER A 97 9.80 1.24 -14.04
C SER A 97 9.83 1.03 -12.52
N ALA A 98 10.60 0.04 -12.08
CA ALA A 98 10.81 -0.20 -10.66
C ALA A 98 11.39 1.05 -9.99
N ALA A 99 10.79 1.42 -8.85
CA ALA A 99 11.28 2.51 -8.02
C ALA A 99 12.71 2.23 -7.56
N LYS A 100 13.53 3.28 -7.50
CA LYS A 100 14.92 3.22 -7.00
C LYS A 100 14.99 3.75 -5.58
N ALA A 101 16.06 3.41 -4.88
CA ALA A 101 16.37 3.86 -3.54
C ALA A 101 15.30 3.49 -2.48
N LEU A 102 14.50 2.45 -2.74
CA LEU A 102 13.60 1.90 -1.73
C LEU A 102 14.33 0.89 -0.83
N PRO A 103 14.00 0.83 0.47
CA PRO A 103 14.47 -0.25 1.33
C PRO A 103 14.14 -1.63 0.77
N LEU A 104 15.05 -2.59 0.95
CA LEU A 104 14.91 -3.95 0.39
C LEU A 104 13.57 -4.61 0.73
N ALA A 105 13.04 -4.34 1.94
CA ALA A 105 11.79 -4.91 2.43
C ALA A 105 10.53 -4.48 1.66
N LEU A 106 10.62 -3.44 0.83
CA LEU A 106 9.53 -2.97 -0.02
C LEU A 106 9.56 -3.58 -1.43
N TYR A 107 10.64 -4.27 -1.81
CA TYR A 107 10.67 -5.01 -3.05
C TYR A 107 10.06 -6.41 -2.87
N ASN A 108 9.44 -6.91 -3.93
CA ASN A 108 9.01 -8.30 -4.00
C ASN A 108 10.24 -9.22 -4.07
N GLY A 109 10.38 -10.11 -3.08
CA GLY A 109 11.52 -11.03 -3.02
C GLY A 109 11.61 -11.96 -4.23
N ALA A 110 10.48 -12.43 -4.77
CA ALA A 110 10.46 -13.29 -5.95
C ALA A 110 10.93 -12.55 -7.21
N TRP A 111 10.64 -11.25 -7.30
CA TRP A 111 11.11 -10.40 -8.38
C TRP A 111 12.60 -10.09 -8.24
N ILE A 112 13.08 -9.74 -7.03
CA ILE A 112 14.51 -9.47 -6.77
C ILE A 112 15.40 -10.65 -7.15
N VAL A 113 14.97 -11.89 -6.88
CA VAL A 113 15.74 -13.11 -7.20
C VAL A 113 15.90 -13.32 -8.72
N GLN A 114 15.02 -12.75 -9.53
CA GLN A 114 15.10 -12.86 -11.00
C GLN A 114 16.08 -11.84 -11.61
N LEU A 115 16.51 -10.84 -10.86
CA LEU A 115 17.36 -9.77 -11.36
C LEU A 115 18.83 -10.20 -11.41
N THR A 116 19.54 -9.67 -12.40
CA THR A 116 20.99 -9.72 -12.46
C THR A 116 21.61 -8.82 -11.39
N LYS A 117 22.88 -9.09 -11.06
CA LYS A 117 23.64 -8.25 -10.12
C LYS A 117 23.66 -6.77 -10.52
N HIS A 118 23.82 -6.49 -11.81
CA HIS A 118 23.84 -5.13 -12.33
C HIS A 118 22.48 -4.41 -12.19
N GLU A 119 21.38 -5.13 -12.38
CA GLU A 119 20.03 -4.57 -12.18
C GLU A 119 19.78 -4.26 -10.69
N ILE A 120 20.21 -5.15 -9.79
CA ILE A 120 20.11 -4.90 -8.34
C ILE A 120 20.95 -3.67 -7.94
N GLU A 121 22.17 -3.53 -8.46
CA GLU A 121 23.01 -2.36 -8.23
C GLU A 121 22.34 -1.07 -8.73
N ALA A 122 21.67 -1.12 -9.89
CA ALA A 122 20.95 0.02 -10.46
C ALA A 122 19.74 0.49 -9.63
N LEU A 123 19.21 -0.35 -8.73
CA LEU A 123 18.16 0.03 -7.80
C LEU A 123 18.66 0.94 -6.66
N ASN A 124 19.97 1.01 -6.41
CA ASN A 124 20.56 1.82 -5.34
C ASN A 124 19.90 1.58 -3.96
N ILE A 125 19.70 0.31 -3.61
CA ILE A 125 19.01 -0.09 -2.37
C ILE A 125 19.79 0.46 -1.15
N PRO A 126 19.16 1.27 -0.28
CA PRO A 126 19.81 1.79 0.91
C PRO A 126 20.07 0.66 1.92
N GLN A 127 21.12 0.81 2.72
CA GLN A 127 21.43 -0.15 3.80
C GLN A 127 20.41 -0.11 4.94
N GLN A 128 19.61 0.95 5.02
CA GLN A 128 18.60 1.09 6.06
C GLN A 128 17.50 0.03 5.89
N THR A 129 17.24 -0.70 6.96
CA THR A 129 16.15 -1.67 7.01
C THR A 129 14.83 -0.95 7.27
N PHE A 130 13.79 -1.30 6.51
CA PHE A 130 12.42 -0.90 6.82
C PHE A 130 11.78 -2.00 7.68
N PRO A 131 11.43 -1.74 8.96
CA PRO A 131 10.83 -2.74 9.83
C PRO A 131 9.41 -3.04 9.33
N TRP A 132 9.19 -4.25 8.83
CA TRP A 132 7.86 -4.66 8.40
C TRP A 132 6.97 -4.95 9.61
N MET A 133 5.78 -4.34 9.64
CA MET A 133 4.80 -4.55 10.69
C MET A 133 3.59 -5.27 10.10
N LYS A 134 3.01 -6.22 10.83
CA LYS A 134 1.71 -6.78 10.48
C LYS A 134 0.64 -5.94 11.16
N VAL A 135 -0.07 -5.13 10.39
CA VAL A 135 -1.17 -4.33 10.93
C VAL A 135 -2.39 -5.23 11.12
N VAL A 136 -2.95 -5.20 12.33
CA VAL A 136 -4.25 -5.79 12.64
C VAL A 136 -5.10 -4.65 13.18
N ILE A 137 -5.98 -4.11 12.35
CA ILE A 137 -6.97 -3.14 12.81
C ILE A 137 -8.13 -3.94 13.43
N ALA A 138 -8.56 -3.53 14.63
CA ALA A 138 -9.56 -4.19 15.46
C ALA A 138 -10.98 -3.69 15.17
#